data_AF-A0A9D7SD97-F1
#
_entry.id   AF-A0A9D7SD97-F1
#
_cell.length_a   1.000
_cell.length_b   1.000
_cell.length_c   1.000
_cell.angle_alpha   90.00
_cell.angle_beta   90.00
_cell.angle_gamma   90.00
#
_symmetry.space_group_name_H-M   'P 1'
#
loop_
_entity.id
_entity.type
_entity.pdbx_description
1 polymer ?
#
loop_
_entity_poly.entity_id
_entity_poly.type
_entity_poly.pdbx_seq_one_letter_code
_entity_poly.pdbx_strand_id
1 'polypeptide(L)'
;MKKSRLKIIKATNSQTSVPIASLRATDEIHLNIEDYFLSQGLYYDRRKNYYKNLGKSADQIISIPYLSQIITAIALREPNNSRARPSTLIKNDEEYMKIFSKEYDVDIYTRGVQIQKLVETSLKTFSPELSTSQIGDLKFHVAMFLVADALKKLTYGPNEIKNIDISLITPEKITQTITTVKEIYDSLGSTNKVAKSQDFVTAIFGKLGEIIAEHREFLKKQSLASKKDSESK
;
A
#
# COMPACT_ATOMS: atom_id res chain seq x y z
N MET A 1 26.00 -19.53 32.92
CA MET A 1 26.11 -18.06 33.09
C MET A 1 26.13 -17.37 31.72
N LYS A 2 25.04 -16.69 31.32
CA LYS A 2 24.99 -15.82 30.12
C LYS A 2 24.04 -14.65 30.39
N LYS A 3 24.45 -13.71 31.23
CA LYS A 3 23.83 -12.39 31.41
C LYS A 3 24.94 -11.42 31.81
N SER A 4 25.53 -10.74 30.82
CA SER A 4 26.20 -9.43 30.95
C SER A 4 27.10 -9.17 29.75
N ARG A 5 26.55 -8.52 28.72
CA ARG A 5 27.35 -7.84 27.66
C ARG A 5 26.62 -6.63 27.05
N LEU A 6 25.69 -6.01 27.79
CA LEU A 6 24.94 -4.83 27.34
C LEU A 6 25.05 -3.62 28.29
N LYS A 7 26.17 -3.51 29.01
CA LYS A 7 26.56 -2.27 29.67
C LYS A 7 27.94 -1.91 29.18
N ILE A 8 28.11 -0.64 28.83
CA ILE A 8 29.32 0.04 28.36
C ILE A 8 29.42 0.11 26.82
N ILE A 9 28.64 1.02 26.23
CA ILE A 9 29.16 1.98 25.24
C ILE A 9 28.59 3.34 25.63
N LYS A 10 29.29 4.03 26.54
CA LYS A 10 29.10 5.46 26.83
C LYS A 10 30.43 6.14 26.50
N ALA A 11 30.64 6.41 25.21
CA ALA A 11 31.67 7.32 24.71
C ALA A 11 31.31 7.77 23.27
N THR A 12 30.80 8.99 23.18
CA THR A 12 31.25 10.04 22.25
C THR A 12 31.47 9.67 20.78
N ASN A 13 30.42 9.58 19.95
CA ASN A 13 30.30 10.22 18.61
C ASN A 13 28.96 9.84 17.92
N SER A 14 27.86 10.59 18.13
CA SER A 14 26.64 10.34 17.35
C SER A 14 25.81 11.62 17.19
N GLN A 15 26.26 12.50 16.30
CA GLN A 15 25.37 13.49 15.67
C GLN A 15 24.61 12.85 14.50
N THR A 16 23.93 11.75 14.77
CA THR A 16 22.87 11.20 13.91
C THR A 16 21.84 10.56 14.80
N SER A 17 20.66 11.15 14.89
CA SER A 17 19.55 10.56 15.62
C SER A 17 19.27 9.15 15.08
N VAL A 18 19.18 8.18 15.98
CA VAL A 18 18.84 6.81 15.60
C VAL A 18 17.48 6.82 14.90
N PRO A 19 17.33 6.26 13.69
CA PRO A 19 16.06 6.25 13.00
C PRO A 19 15.01 5.51 13.84
N ILE A 20 13.81 6.06 13.97
CA ILE A 20 12.73 5.48 14.79
C ILE A 20 12.35 4.06 14.32
N ALA A 21 12.44 3.80 13.02
CA ALA A 21 12.32 2.45 12.46
C ALA A 21 13.26 1.44 13.15
N SER A 22 14.50 1.85 13.47
CA SER A 22 15.49 0.99 14.13
C SER A 22 15.15 0.72 15.59
N LEU A 23 14.44 1.63 16.25
CA LEU A 23 13.97 1.46 17.63
C LEU A 23 12.80 0.47 17.70
N ARG A 24 11.89 0.53 16.71
CA ARG A 24 10.71 -0.35 16.59
C ARG A 24 11.04 -1.72 16.00
N ALA A 25 12.14 -1.86 15.27
CA ALA A 25 12.54 -3.08 14.56
C ALA A 25 12.66 -4.36 15.40
N THR A 26 12.67 -4.25 16.74
CA THR A 26 12.69 -5.38 17.66
C THR A 26 11.32 -5.85 18.11
N ASP A 27 10.25 -5.13 17.76
CA ASP A 27 8.89 -5.50 18.14
C ASP A 27 8.50 -6.81 17.45
N GLU A 28 7.77 -7.66 18.17
CA GLU A 28 7.40 -9.02 17.76
C GLU A 28 6.73 -9.08 16.38
N ILE A 29 5.90 -8.08 16.08
CA ILE A 29 5.22 -7.96 14.79
C ILE A 29 6.21 -7.90 13.61
N HIS A 30 7.35 -7.23 13.77
CA HIS A 30 8.34 -7.13 12.71
C HIS A 30 9.10 -8.45 12.48
N LEU A 31 9.26 -9.27 13.52
CA LEU A 31 9.80 -10.62 13.38
C LEU A 31 8.83 -11.51 12.60
N ASN A 32 7.54 -11.47 12.96
CA ASN A 32 6.51 -12.24 12.26
C ASN A 32 6.40 -11.83 10.78
N ILE A 33 6.45 -10.52 10.48
CA ILE A 33 6.46 -10.02 9.10
C ILE A 33 7.74 -10.48 8.36
N GLU A 34 8.91 -10.46 9.02
CA GLU A 34 10.15 -10.93 8.40
C GLU A 34 10.09 -12.41 8.01
N ASP A 35 9.68 -13.27 8.95
CA ASP A 35 9.57 -14.71 8.72
C ASP A 35 8.55 -15.00 7.60
N TYR A 36 7.42 -14.29 7.62
CA TYR A 36 6.40 -14.45 6.58
C TYR A 36 6.89 -13.98 5.21
N PHE A 37 7.53 -12.81 5.12
CA PHE A 37 8.06 -12.28 3.86
C PHE A 37 9.12 -13.21 3.27
N LEU A 38 9.96 -13.80 4.11
CA LEU A 38 10.98 -14.75 3.68
C LEU A 38 10.35 -15.98 3.00
N SER A 39 9.23 -16.48 3.53
CA SER A 39 8.47 -17.58 2.91
C SER A 39 7.92 -17.24 1.51
N GLN A 40 7.75 -15.94 1.22
CA GLN A 40 7.23 -15.40 -0.03
C GLN A 40 8.34 -14.89 -0.97
N GLY A 41 9.62 -15.13 -0.63
CA GLY A 41 10.77 -14.65 -1.40
C GLY A 41 11.03 -13.15 -1.30
N LEU A 42 10.44 -12.47 -0.31
CA LEU A 42 10.66 -11.07 0.01
C LEU A 42 11.60 -10.93 1.21
N TYR A 43 12.38 -9.85 1.25
CA TYR A 43 13.36 -9.61 2.31
C TYR A 43 12.99 -8.38 3.11
N TYR A 44 12.50 -8.57 4.35
CA TYR A 44 12.05 -7.47 5.20
C TYR A 44 13.20 -6.79 5.95
N ASP A 45 13.60 -5.61 5.51
CA ASP A 45 14.76 -4.88 6.02
C ASP A 45 14.45 -4.16 7.33
N ARG A 46 14.48 -4.91 8.44
CA ARG A 46 14.33 -4.36 9.80
C ARG A 46 15.49 -3.44 10.20
N ARG A 47 16.69 -3.70 9.65
CA ARG A 47 17.90 -2.88 9.84
C ARG A 47 18.33 -2.35 8.49
N LYS A 48 18.47 -1.03 8.37
CA LYS A 48 18.78 -0.35 7.11
C LYS A 48 19.94 -1.02 6.35
N ASN A 49 19.69 -1.39 5.10
CA ASN A 49 20.61 -2.00 4.14
C ASN A 49 21.10 -3.41 4.50
N TYR A 50 20.49 -4.12 5.45
CA TYR A 50 20.96 -5.45 5.84
C TYR A 50 20.93 -6.42 4.66
N TYR A 51 19.77 -6.59 4.01
CA TYR A 51 19.65 -7.51 2.87
C TYR A 51 20.35 -7.00 1.61
N LYS A 52 20.47 -5.67 1.46
CA LYS A 52 21.25 -5.05 0.37
C LYS A 52 22.73 -5.43 0.48
N ASN A 53 23.30 -5.39 1.67
CA ASN A 53 24.69 -5.76 1.92
C ASN A 53 24.94 -7.27 1.74
N LEU A 54 23.89 -8.09 1.86
CA LEU A 54 23.93 -9.52 1.53
C LEU A 54 23.74 -9.81 0.03
N GLY A 55 23.69 -8.78 -0.81
CA GLY A 55 23.57 -8.92 -2.27
C GLY A 55 22.17 -9.29 -2.76
N LYS A 56 21.13 -9.14 -1.93
CA LYS A 56 19.75 -9.37 -2.37
C LYS A 56 19.29 -8.27 -3.33
N SER A 57 18.43 -8.64 -4.28
CA SER A 57 17.96 -7.71 -5.30
C SER A 57 17.07 -6.61 -4.69
N ALA A 58 17.24 -5.37 -5.15
CA ALA A 58 16.58 -4.20 -4.57
C ALA A 58 15.05 -4.25 -4.69
N ASP A 59 14.53 -4.92 -5.73
CA ASP A 59 13.10 -5.15 -5.93
C ASP A 59 12.51 -6.18 -4.96
N GLN A 60 13.33 -7.00 -4.29
CA GLN A 60 12.84 -7.97 -3.29
C GLN A 60 12.94 -7.43 -1.85
N ILE A 61 13.64 -6.31 -1.66
CA ILE A 61 13.88 -5.73 -0.33
C ILE A 61 12.74 -4.77 0.05
N ILE A 62 12.11 -5.03 1.19
CA ILE A 62 11.01 -4.21 1.72
C ILE A 62 11.46 -3.57 3.03
N SER A 63 11.64 -2.26 3.04
CA SER A 63 12.00 -1.51 4.25
C SER A 63 10.78 -1.19 5.12
N ILE A 64 10.98 -1.00 6.43
CA ILE A 64 9.90 -0.57 7.35
C ILE A 64 9.19 0.70 6.85
N PRO A 65 9.88 1.79 6.44
CA PRO A 65 9.20 2.99 5.94
C PRO A 65 8.36 2.73 4.68
N TYR A 66 8.87 1.94 3.74
CA TYR A 66 8.13 1.61 2.53
C TYR A 66 6.88 0.78 2.83
N LEU A 67 6.99 -0.24 3.70
CA LEU A 67 5.83 -1.00 4.15
C LEU A 67 4.82 -0.12 4.89
N SER A 68 5.30 0.81 5.72
CA SER A 68 4.44 1.76 6.44
C SER A 68 3.60 2.60 5.48
N GLN A 69 4.23 3.14 4.43
CA GLN A 69 3.54 3.90 3.40
C GLN A 69 2.48 3.06 2.66
N ILE A 70 2.78 1.80 2.35
CA ILE A 70 1.84 0.89 1.69
C ILE A 70 0.60 0.68 2.55
N ILE A 71 0.79 0.35 3.83
CA ILE A 71 -0.31 0.07 4.75
C ILE A 71 -1.12 1.33 5.06
N THR A 72 -0.48 2.48 5.22
CA THR A 72 -1.19 3.77 5.35
C THR A 72 -2.05 4.06 4.12
N ALA A 73 -1.51 3.88 2.90
CA ALA A 73 -2.24 4.15 1.68
C ALA A 73 -3.42 3.19 1.49
N ILE A 74 -3.16 1.89 1.66
CA ILE A 74 -4.10 0.83 1.32
C ILE A 74 -5.02 0.52 2.50
N ALA A 75 -4.48 0.06 3.63
CA ALA A 75 -5.29 -0.41 4.75
C ALA A 75 -6.01 0.72 5.49
N LEU A 76 -5.34 1.86 5.66
CA LEU A 76 -5.94 3.03 6.31
C LEU A 76 -6.70 3.94 5.34
N ARG A 77 -6.59 3.69 4.02
CA ARG A 77 -7.17 4.53 2.96
C ARG A 77 -6.67 5.98 2.96
N GLU A 78 -5.41 6.20 3.35
CA GLU A 78 -4.80 7.53 3.45
C GLU A 78 -3.61 7.69 2.46
N PRO A 79 -3.83 7.62 1.14
CA PRO A 79 -2.76 7.69 0.16
C PRO A 79 -2.05 9.05 0.10
N ASN A 80 -2.76 10.14 0.44
CA ASN A 80 -2.20 11.47 0.62
C ASN A 80 -1.18 11.53 1.77
N ASN A 81 -1.49 10.94 2.93
CA ASN A 81 -0.56 10.88 4.07
C ASN A 81 0.65 10.01 3.73
N SER A 82 0.42 8.87 3.08
CA SER A 82 1.48 8.02 2.57
C SER A 82 2.44 8.78 1.65
N ARG A 83 1.91 9.60 0.73
CA ARG A 83 2.70 10.45 -0.16
C ARG A 83 3.45 11.57 0.56
N ALA A 84 2.82 12.18 1.57
CA ALA A 84 3.32 13.37 2.26
C ALA A 84 4.40 13.06 3.30
N ARG A 85 4.36 11.89 3.95
CA ARG A 85 5.05 11.65 5.23
C ARG A 85 5.91 10.37 5.26
N PRO A 86 6.72 10.05 4.23
CA PRO A 86 7.44 8.76 4.14
C PRO A 86 8.29 8.40 5.38
N SER A 87 8.89 9.39 6.02
CA SER A 87 9.79 9.21 7.16
C SER A 87 9.14 9.44 8.53
N THR A 88 7.87 9.86 8.57
CA THR A 88 7.22 10.28 9.82
C THR A 88 6.02 9.46 10.25
N LEU A 89 5.48 8.59 9.39
CA LEU A 89 4.29 7.76 9.65
C LEU A 89 4.39 6.83 10.88
N ILE A 90 5.61 6.53 11.32
CA ILE A 90 5.88 5.64 12.46
C ILE A 90 6.50 6.38 13.64
N LYS A 91 6.46 7.71 13.63
CA LYS A 91 7.02 8.52 14.74
C LYS A 91 6.15 8.50 15.97
N ASN A 92 4.84 8.56 15.77
CA ASN A 92 3.83 8.52 16.82
C ASN A 92 3.42 7.06 17.06
N ASP A 93 3.32 6.65 18.33
CA ASP A 93 2.84 5.36 18.77
C ASP A 93 1.43 5.05 18.26
N GLU A 94 0.51 6.02 18.26
CA GLU A 94 -0.85 5.82 17.77
C GLU A 94 -0.88 5.54 16.27
N GLU A 95 -0.12 6.29 15.47
CA GLU A 95 0.01 6.04 14.02
C GLU A 95 0.71 4.72 13.75
N TYR A 96 1.76 4.42 14.51
CA TYR A 96 2.49 3.15 14.44
C TYR A 96 1.56 1.96 14.69
N MET A 97 0.74 1.99 15.73
CA MET A 97 -0.18 0.90 16.07
C MET A 97 -1.32 0.73 15.04
N LYS A 98 -1.70 1.78 14.32
CA LYS A 98 -2.63 1.67 13.17
C LYS A 98 -1.99 0.98 11.96
N ILE A 99 -0.67 1.03 11.82
CA ILE A 99 0.06 0.42 10.70
C ILE A 99 0.50 -1.01 11.06
N PHE A 100 1.03 -1.17 12.27
CA PHE A 100 1.57 -2.40 12.81
C PHE A 100 0.75 -2.83 14.02
N SER A 101 -0.32 -3.59 13.76
CA SER A 101 -1.22 -4.11 14.79
C SER A 101 -1.14 -5.63 14.89
N LYS A 102 -1.19 -6.16 16.11
CA LYS A 102 -1.32 -7.61 16.36
C LYS A 102 -2.67 -8.17 15.94
N GLU A 103 -3.67 -7.31 15.73
CA GLU A 103 -5.00 -7.71 15.22
C GLU A 103 -5.00 -7.93 13.71
N TYR A 104 -3.91 -7.52 13.03
CA TYR A 104 -3.78 -7.69 11.59
C TYR A 104 -3.23 -9.05 11.27
N ASP A 105 -3.86 -9.68 10.30
CA ASP A 105 -3.31 -10.87 9.67
C ASP A 105 -2.00 -10.52 8.95
N VAL A 106 -0.95 -11.33 9.10
CA VAL A 106 0.34 -11.06 8.48
C VAL A 106 0.24 -11.01 6.95
N ASP A 107 -0.74 -11.72 6.38
CA ASP A 107 -1.04 -11.73 4.95
C ASP A 107 -1.31 -10.34 4.37
N ILE A 108 -1.85 -9.41 5.16
CA ILE A 108 -2.17 -8.07 4.65
C ILE A 108 -0.91 -7.34 4.18
N TYR A 109 0.23 -7.57 4.85
CA TYR A 109 1.48 -6.91 4.55
C TYR A 109 2.04 -7.38 3.21
N THR A 110 2.03 -8.69 2.98
CA THR A 110 2.47 -9.27 1.71
C THR A 110 1.56 -8.87 0.58
N ARG A 111 0.23 -8.95 0.79
CA ARG A 111 -0.75 -8.57 -0.23
C ARG A 111 -0.62 -7.10 -0.63
N GLY A 112 -0.46 -6.21 0.35
CA GLY A 112 -0.21 -4.79 0.10
C GLY A 112 1.05 -4.55 -0.72
N VAL A 113 2.15 -5.25 -0.40
CA VAL A 113 3.41 -5.17 -1.17
C VAL A 113 3.24 -5.65 -2.60
N GLN A 114 2.57 -6.79 -2.81
CA GLN A 114 2.32 -7.34 -4.15
C GLN A 114 1.55 -6.34 -5.02
N ILE A 115 0.45 -5.79 -4.51
CA ILE A 115 -0.37 -4.79 -5.22
C ILE A 115 0.47 -3.55 -5.52
N GLN A 116 1.19 -3.02 -4.52
CA GLN A 116 2.00 -1.83 -4.71
C GLN A 116 3.07 -2.03 -5.80
N LYS A 117 3.75 -3.19 -5.83
CA LYS A 117 4.75 -3.51 -6.85
C LYS A 117 4.18 -3.64 -8.25
N LEU A 118 2.99 -4.23 -8.38
CA LEU A 118 2.27 -4.29 -9.65
C LEU A 118 1.97 -2.88 -10.15
N VAL A 119 1.44 -2.02 -9.28
CA VAL A 119 1.15 -0.61 -9.60
C VAL A 119 2.41 0.17 -10.00
N GLU A 120 3.49 0.04 -9.22
CA GLU A 120 4.76 0.73 -9.52
C GLU A 120 5.37 0.28 -10.84
N THR A 121 5.24 -1.01 -11.19
CA THR A 121 5.68 -1.53 -12.49
C THR A 121 4.82 -0.96 -13.60
N SER A 122 3.49 -1.05 -13.48
CA SER A 122 2.57 -0.56 -14.50
C SER A 122 2.68 0.95 -14.73
N LEU A 123 2.91 1.75 -13.69
CA LEU A 123 3.12 3.20 -13.81
C LEU A 123 4.40 3.54 -14.58
N LYS A 124 5.47 2.74 -14.43
CA LYS A 124 6.73 2.94 -15.17
C LYS A 124 6.60 2.59 -16.65
N THR A 125 5.71 1.67 -16.99
CA THR A 125 5.46 1.21 -18.37
C THR A 125 4.18 1.81 -18.96
N PHE A 126 3.55 2.77 -18.28
CA PHE A 126 2.30 3.37 -18.71
C PHE A 126 2.51 4.25 -19.95
N SER A 127 1.52 4.27 -20.84
CA SER A 127 1.50 5.14 -22.02
C SER A 127 0.22 5.98 -22.01
N PRO A 128 0.31 7.32 -22.08
CA PRO A 128 1.51 8.14 -22.26
C PRO A 128 2.48 8.09 -21.07
N GLU A 129 3.78 8.31 -21.32
CA GLU A 129 4.84 8.23 -20.31
C GLU A 129 4.60 9.21 -19.15
N LEU A 130 4.85 8.74 -17.93
CA LEU A 130 4.75 9.54 -16.71
C LEU A 130 6.14 9.94 -16.22
N SER A 131 6.29 11.19 -15.80
CA SER A 131 7.51 11.62 -15.12
C SER A 131 7.70 10.90 -13.78
N THR A 132 8.95 10.78 -13.32
CA THR A 132 9.28 10.23 -12.00
C THR A 132 8.50 10.90 -10.86
N SER A 133 8.24 12.21 -10.96
CA SER A 133 7.42 12.93 -9.97
C SER A 133 5.97 12.44 -9.99
N GLN A 134 5.36 12.35 -11.18
CA GLN A 134 3.99 11.87 -11.32
C GLN A 134 3.85 10.42 -10.84
N ILE A 135 4.79 9.54 -11.15
CA ILE A 135 4.80 8.16 -10.62
C ILE A 135 4.82 8.19 -9.08
N GLY A 136 5.69 9.02 -8.49
CA GLY A 136 5.78 9.20 -7.05
C GLY A 136 4.48 9.72 -6.43
N ASP A 137 3.78 10.61 -7.13
CA ASP A 137 2.53 11.26 -6.71
C ASP A 137 1.32 10.32 -6.81
N LEU A 138 1.26 9.46 -7.83
CA LEU A 138 0.09 8.65 -8.14
C LEU A 138 0.11 7.25 -7.51
N LYS A 139 1.28 6.64 -7.29
CA LYS A 139 1.40 5.21 -6.96
C LYS A 139 0.58 4.73 -5.77
N PHE A 140 0.49 5.53 -4.70
CA PHE A 140 -0.27 5.16 -3.51
C PHE A 140 -1.78 5.34 -3.72
N HIS A 141 -2.18 6.33 -4.51
CA HIS A 141 -3.57 6.59 -4.87
C HIS A 141 -4.12 5.47 -5.77
N VAL A 142 -3.36 5.07 -6.79
CA VAL A 142 -3.72 3.96 -7.69
C VAL A 142 -3.80 2.63 -6.94
N ALA A 143 -2.86 2.33 -6.04
CA ALA A 143 -2.90 1.10 -5.25
C ALA A 143 -4.13 1.05 -4.31
N MET A 144 -4.45 2.17 -3.64
CA MET A 144 -5.65 2.27 -2.79
C MET A 144 -6.93 2.08 -3.62
N PHE A 145 -7.01 2.71 -4.79
CA PHE A 145 -8.14 2.58 -5.71
C PHE A 145 -8.36 1.12 -6.11
N LEU A 146 -7.31 0.43 -6.57
CA LEU A 146 -7.41 -0.97 -6.99
C LEU A 146 -7.91 -1.90 -5.89
N VAL A 147 -7.45 -1.69 -4.66
CA VAL A 147 -7.89 -2.49 -3.50
C VAL A 147 -9.37 -2.26 -3.23
N ALA A 148 -9.78 -1.00 -3.22
CA ALA A 148 -11.17 -0.62 -2.96
C ALA A 148 -12.11 -1.11 -4.07
N ASP A 149 -11.67 -1.05 -5.34
CA ASP A 149 -12.41 -1.60 -6.47
C ASP A 149 -12.46 -3.13 -6.45
N ALA A 150 -11.36 -3.81 -6.13
CA ALA A 150 -11.32 -5.27 -6.02
C ALA A 150 -12.27 -5.79 -4.94
N LEU A 151 -12.36 -5.09 -3.80
CA LEU A 151 -13.30 -5.39 -2.72
C LEU A 151 -14.73 -4.87 -3.00
N LYS A 152 -14.93 -4.06 -4.04
CA LYS A 152 -16.18 -3.34 -4.36
C LYS A 152 -16.74 -2.57 -3.15
N LYS A 153 -15.84 -1.94 -2.38
CA LYS A 153 -16.12 -1.21 -1.14
C LYS A 153 -15.31 0.09 -1.04
N LEU A 154 -15.98 1.20 -0.75
CA LEU A 154 -15.32 2.46 -0.40
C LEU A 154 -14.70 2.44 1.00
N THR A 155 -15.21 1.57 1.88
CA THR A 155 -14.77 1.41 3.26
C THR A 155 -14.63 -0.07 3.57
N TYR A 156 -13.45 -0.48 4.00
CA TYR A 156 -13.05 -1.86 4.31
C TYR A 156 -12.14 -1.94 5.55
N GLY A 157 -12.11 -3.08 6.21
CA GLY A 157 -11.13 -3.36 7.26
C GLY A 157 -9.77 -3.77 6.67
N PRO A 158 -8.65 -3.55 7.39
CA PRO A 158 -7.32 -4.03 7.00
C PRO A 158 -7.30 -5.54 6.68
N ASN A 159 -7.95 -6.35 7.51
CA ASN A 159 -8.00 -7.81 7.34
C ASN A 159 -8.82 -8.27 6.13
N GLU A 160 -9.58 -7.40 5.47
CA GLU A 160 -10.27 -7.77 4.22
C GLU A 160 -9.30 -7.84 3.04
N ILE A 161 -8.15 -7.15 3.13
CA ILE A 161 -7.15 -7.10 2.05
C ILE A 161 -6.60 -8.49 1.72
N LYS A 162 -6.43 -9.37 2.72
CA LYS A 162 -5.90 -10.72 2.49
C LYS A 162 -6.74 -11.55 1.51
N ASN A 163 -8.04 -11.25 1.43
CA ASN A 163 -9.00 -11.95 0.57
C ASN A 163 -8.93 -11.51 -0.90
N ILE A 164 -8.11 -10.51 -1.24
CA ILE A 164 -7.96 -10.05 -2.63
C ILE A 164 -7.18 -11.10 -3.41
N ASP A 165 -7.80 -11.62 -4.46
CA ASP A 165 -7.11 -12.43 -5.44
C ASP A 165 -6.36 -11.51 -6.43
N ILE A 166 -5.03 -11.51 -6.31
CA ILE A 166 -4.13 -10.71 -7.15
C ILE A 166 -4.24 -11.10 -8.63
N SER A 167 -4.56 -12.36 -8.94
CA SER A 167 -4.67 -12.82 -10.32
C SER A 167 -5.81 -12.12 -11.10
N LEU A 168 -6.80 -11.58 -10.37
CA LEU A 168 -7.93 -10.85 -10.94
C LEU A 168 -7.62 -9.36 -11.21
N ILE A 169 -6.46 -8.86 -10.77
CA ILE A 169 -5.96 -7.51 -11.05
C ILE A 169 -5.17 -7.53 -12.35
N THR A 170 -5.89 -7.48 -13.48
CA THR A 170 -5.28 -7.59 -14.81
C THR A 170 -4.57 -6.28 -15.23
N PRO A 171 -3.59 -6.34 -16.16
CA PRO A 171 -2.91 -5.15 -16.67
C PRO A 171 -3.87 -4.08 -17.21
N GLU A 172 -4.97 -4.49 -17.82
CA GLU A 172 -6.00 -3.60 -18.38
C GLU A 172 -6.70 -2.82 -17.26
N LYS A 173 -7.08 -3.51 -16.17
CA LYS A 173 -7.68 -2.84 -14.99
C LYS A 173 -6.72 -1.85 -14.35
N ILE A 174 -5.44 -2.20 -14.24
CA ILE A 174 -4.43 -1.29 -13.69
C ILE A 174 -4.29 -0.07 -14.59
N THR A 175 -4.20 -0.27 -15.91
CA THR A 175 -4.09 0.81 -16.90
C THR A 175 -5.29 1.75 -16.84
N GLN A 176 -6.51 1.21 -16.82
CA GLN A 176 -7.74 2.00 -16.66
C GLN A 176 -7.72 2.80 -15.36
N THR A 177 -7.30 2.18 -14.26
CA THR A 177 -7.22 2.85 -12.96
C THR A 177 -6.20 3.99 -12.99
N ILE A 178 -5.03 3.77 -13.59
CA ILE A 178 -4.02 4.83 -13.77
C ILE A 178 -4.61 5.99 -14.55
N THR A 179 -5.29 5.73 -15.68
CA THR A 179 -5.94 6.76 -16.49
C THR A 179 -6.94 7.57 -15.66
N THR A 180 -7.88 6.90 -14.98
CA THR A 180 -8.91 7.56 -14.17
C THR A 180 -8.29 8.41 -13.05
N VAL A 181 -7.33 7.87 -12.30
CA VAL A 181 -6.69 8.61 -11.20
C VAL A 181 -5.87 9.78 -11.74
N LYS A 182 -5.21 9.62 -12.88
CA LYS A 182 -4.43 10.67 -13.54
C LYS A 182 -5.33 11.79 -14.06
N GLU A 183 -6.47 11.50 -14.66
CA GLU A 183 -7.43 12.51 -15.12
C GLU A 183 -7.91 13.38 -13.96
N ILE A 184 -8.24 12.76 -12.82
CA ILE A 184 -8.60 13.49 -11.59
C ILE A 184 -7.42 14.36 -11.13
N TYR A 185 -6.22 13.79 -11.07
CA TYR A 185 -5.00 14.50 -10.68
C TYR A 185 -4.75 15.73 -11.57
N ASP A 186 -4.96 15.59 -12.88
CA ASP A 186 -4.74 16.64 -13.85
C ASP A 186 -5.79 17.74 -13.76
N SER A 187 -7.07 17.38 -13.58
CA SER A 187 -8.14 18.35 -13.36
C SER A 187 -7.93 19.22 -12.11
N LEU A 188 -7.19 18.71 -11.12
CA LEU A 188 -6.87 19.42 -9.88
C LEU A 188 -5.54 20.19 -9.96
N GLY A 189 -4.84 20.15 -11.11
CA GLY A 189 -3.65 20.95 -11.40
C GLY A 189 -2.32 20.20 -11.44
N SER A 190 -2.32 18.86 -11.40
CA SER A 190 -1.13 18.01 -11.60
C SER A 190 0.09 18.31 -10.72
N THR A 191 -0.08 18.79 -9.49
CA THR A 191 1.05 19.14 -8.61
C THR A 191 1.26 18.15 -7.46
N ASN A 192 2.49 18.10 -6.97
CA ASN A 192 2.83 17.38 -5.75
C ASN A 192 1.98 17.79 -4.53
N LYS A 193 1.49 19.05 -4.50
CA LYS A 193 0.59 19.53 -3.44
C LYS A 193 -0.79 18.88 -3.54
N VAL A 194 -1.31 18.70 -4.76
CA VAL A 194 -2.57 17.98 -5.03
C VAL A 194 -2.44 16.53 -4.59
N ALA A 195 -1.34 15.86 -4.93
CA ALA A 195 -1.08 14.47 -4.52
C ALA A 195 -1.00 14.29 -2.99
N LYS A 196 -0.89 15.36 -2.22
CA LYS A 196 -0.85 15.35 -0.76
C LYS A 196 -2.13 15.92 -0.13
N SER A 197 -3.10 16.33 -0.92
CA SER A 197 -4.33 16.98 -0.43
C SER A 197 -5.42 15.96 -0.12
N GLN A 198 -6.32 16.33 0.79
CA GLN A 198 -7.52 15.55 1.05
C GLN A 198 -8.52 15.64 -0.12
N ASP A 199 -8.57 16.78 -0.81
CA ASP A 199 -9.49 17.00 -1.93
C ASP A 199 -9.26 15.99 -3.06
N PHE A 200 -8.00 15.65 -3.34
CA PHE A 200 -7.69 14.63 -4.33
C PHE A 200 -8.21 13.25 -3.93
N VAL A 201 -8.06 12.89 -2.64
CA VAL A 201 -8.58 11.64 -2.08
C VAL A 201 -10.11 11.60 -2.14
N THR A 202 -10.77 12.71 -1.80
CA THR A 202 -12.23 12.83 -1.89
C THR A 202 -12.73 12.67 -3.32
N ALA A 203 -12.07 13.30 -4.30
CA ALA A 203 -12.43 13.16 -5.71
C ALA A 203 -12.26 11.72 -6.22
N ILE A 204 -11.16 11.06 -5.82
CA ILE A 204 -10.94 9.64 -6.12
C ILE A 204 -12.07 8.77 -5.54
N PHE A 205 -12.44 8.96 -4.27
CA PHE A 205 -13.52 8.18 -3.66
C PHE A 205 -14.88 8.46 -4.30
N GLY A 206 -15.14 9.70 -4.72
CA GLY A 206 -16.32 10.04 -5.51
C GLY A 206 -16.40 9.21 -6.79
N LYS A 207 -15.32 9.22 -7.59
CA LYS A 207 -15.27 8.47 -8.85
C LYS A 207 -15.36 6.96 -8.65
N LEU A 208 -14.68 6.43 -7.64
CA LEU A 208 -14.77 5.02 -7.29
C LEU A 208 -16.19 4.63 -6.86
N GLY A 209 -16.90 5.52 -6.15
CA GLY A 209 -18.28 5.31 -5.73
C GLY A 209 -19.22 5.14 -6.92
N GLU A 210 -19.06 5.97 -7.95
CA GLU A 210 -19.79 5.84 -9.22
C GLU A 210 -19.55 4.48 -9.87
N ILE A 211 -18.27 4.08 -10.04
CA ILE A 211 -17.90 2.82 -10.69
C ILE A 211 -18.47 1.60 -9.93
N ILE A 212 -18.41 1.62 -8.60
CA ILE A 212 -18.97 0.54 -7.78
C ILE A 212 -20.50 0.50 -7.90
N ALA A 213 -21.17 1.66 -7.96
CA ALA A 213 -22.62 1.74 -8.11
C ALA A 213 -23.06 1.19 -9.47
N GLU A 214 -22.42 1.62 -10.56
CA GLU A 214 -22.67 1.14 -11.92
C GLU A 214 -22.50 -0.39 -12.02
N HIS A 215 -21.44 -0.93 -11.42
CA HIS A 215 -21.21 -2.37 -11.37
C HIS A 215 -22.33 -3.12 -10.64
N ARG A 216 -22.82 -2.60 -9.51
CA ARG A 216 -23.94 -3.19 -8.76
C ARG A 216 -25.24 -3.17 -9.56
N GLU A 217 -25.50 -2.09 -10.30
CA GLU A 217 -26.67 -2.01 -11.17
C GLU A 217 -26.60 -2.99 -12.35
N PHE A 218 -25.42 -3.14 -12.94
CA PHE A 218 -25.18 -4.13 -14.00
C PHE A 218 -25.49 -5.56 -13.54
N LEU A 219 -24.97 -5.96 -12.37
CA LEU A 219 -25.24 -7.28 -11.80
C LEU A 219 -26.73 -7.49 -11.49
N LYS A 220 -27.43 -6.47 -10.98
CA LYS A 220 -28.88 -6.54 -10.76
C LYS A 220 -29.63 -6.80 -12.07
N LYS A 221 -29.31 -6.06 -13.13
CA LYS A 221 -29.93 -6.25 -14.46
C LYS A 221 -29.67 -7.65 -15.02
N GLN A 222 -28.46 -8.18 -14.89
CA GLN A 222 -28.11 -9.53 -15.34
C GLN A 222 -28.87 -10.63 -14.57
N SER A 223 -29.05 -10.45 -13.25
CA SER A 223 -29.83 -11.39 -12.42
C SER A 223 -31.33 -11.38 -12.75
N LEU A 224 -31.88 -10.23 -13.17
CA LEU A 224 -33.29 -10.10 -13.56
C LEU A 224 -33.55 -10.71 -14.95
N ALA A 225 -32.61 -10.57 -15.88
CA ALA A 225 -32.70 -11.19 -17.20
C ALA A 225 -32.66 -12.73 -17.12
N SER A 226 -31.71 -13.27 -16.36
CA SER A 226 -31.59 -14.73 -16.16
C SER A 226 -32.80 -15.38 -15.48
N LYS A 227 -33.50 -14.67 -14.57
CA LYS A 227 -34.75 -15.16 -13.97
C LYS A 227 -35.92 -15.20 -14.96
N LYS A 228 -36.07 -14.19 -15.82
CA LYS A 228 -37.12 -14.17 -16.86
C LYS A 228 -36.96 -15.30 -17.87
N ASP A 229 -35.72 -15.63 -18.24
CA ASP A 229 -35.44 -16.73 -19.18
C ASP A 229 -35.71 -18.11 -18.56
N SER A 230 -35.65 -18.24 -17.22
CA SER A 230 -35.99 -19.48 -16.51
C SER A 230 -37.47 -19.68 -16.24
N GLU A 231 -38.28 -18.61 -16.17
CA GLU A 231 -39.74 -18.68 -16.00
C GLU A 231 -40.49 -18.83 -17.34
N SER A 232 -39.78 -18.65 -18.46
CA SER A 232 -40.31 -18.75 -19.83
C SER A 232 -40.06 -20.12 -20.49
N LYS A 233 -39.51 -21.09 -19.75
CA LYS A 233 -39.28 -22.49 -20.15
C LYS A 233 -40.05 -23.43 -19.23
#